data_AF-A0A849H0S5-F1
#
_entry.id   AF-A0A849H0S5-F1
#
_cell.length_a   1.000
_cell.length_b   1.000
_cell.length_c   1.000
_cell.angle_alpha   90.00
_cell.angle_beta   90.00
_cell.angle_gamma   90.00
#
_symmetry.space_group_name_H-M   'P 1'
#
loop_
_entity.id
_entity.type
_entity.pdbx_description
1 polymer ?
#
loop_
_entity_poly.entity_id
_entity_poly.type
_entity_poly.pdbx_seq_one_letter_code
_entity_poly.pdbx_strand_id
1 'polypeptide(L)' 'MDPNSSLCRNIPRVVPTREHQDALLGIWEYRGEMIRFLTEPDTGVLVAFSSEGYRINPIRVISGGSKMDNPPEKD' A
#
# COMPACT_ATOMS: atom_id res chain seq x y z
N MET A 1 -29.39 6.85 -7.58
CA MET A 1 -28.24 7.77 -7.76
C MET A 1 -27.69 8.04 -6.38
N ASP A 2 -26.45 7.61 -6.11
CA ASP A 2 -25.79 7.81 -4.81
C ASP A 2 -25.32 9.27 -4.68
N PRO A 3 -25.81 10.03 -3.68
CA PRO A 3 -25.45 11.44 -3.50
C PRO A 3 -24.01 11.66 -3.01
N ASN A 4 -23.28 10.59 -2.67
CA ASN A 4 -21.90 10.65 -2.17
C ASN A 4 -20.82 10.42 -3.24
N SER A 5 -21.18 10.23 -4.51
CA SER A 5 -20.24 9.84 -5.58
C SER A 5 -19.41 11.00 -6.18
N SER A 6 -19.59 12.23 -5.70
CA SER A 6 -19.17 13.43 -6.46
C SER A 6 -17.94 14.17 -5.92
N LEU A 7 -17.46 13.89 -4.71
CA LEU A 7 -16.49 14.79 -4.04
C LEU A 7 -15.00 14.48 -4.28
N CYS A 8 -14.64 13.41 -4.98
CA CYS A 8 -13.24 13.01 -5.17
C CYS A 8 -12.74 13.05 -6.63
N ARG A 9 -13.37 13.81 -7.53
CA ARG A 9 -13.01 13.81 -8.98
C ARG A 9 -11.80 14.65 -9.36
N ASN A 10 -11.37 15.60 -8.52
CA ASN A 10 -10.33 16.59 -8.88
C ASN A 10 -9.08 16.55 -8.01
N ILE A 11 -8.81 15.43 -7.33
CA ILE A 11 -7.52 15.26 -6.64
C ILE A 11 -6.52 14.75 -7.67
N PRO A 12 -5.43 15.49 -7.99
CA PRO A 12 -4.37 14.99 -8.85
C PRO A 12 -3.84 13.68 -8.27
N ARG A 13 -4.01 12.59 -9.01
CA ARG A 13 -3.46 11.28 -8.66
C ARG A 13 -2.17 11.08 -9.43
N VAL A 14 -1.06 10.98 -8.71
CA VAL A 14 0.20 10.52 -9.29
C VAL A 14 0.14 8.99 -9.27
N VAL A 15 0.00 8.40 -10.46
CA VAL A 15 0.13 6.95 -10.61
C VAL A 15 1.62 6.61 -10.49
N PRO A 16 2.04 5.74 -9.56
CA PRO A 16 3.44 5.34 -9.47
C PRO A 16 3.90 4.67 -10.77
N THR A 17 5.14 4.90 -11.18
CA THR A 17 5.73 4.15 -12.30
C THR A 17 5.83 2.67 -11.93
N ARG A 18 5.93 1.80 -12.94
CA ARG A 18 6.12 0.35 -12.72
C ARG A 18 7.34 0.05 -11.85
N GLU A 19 8.46 0.72 -12.11
CA GLU A 19 9.67 0.62 -11.29
C GLU A 19 9.40 1.00 -9.82
N HIS A 20 8.62 2.06 -9.59
CA HIS A 20 8.23 2.46 -8.24
C HIS A 20 7.30 1.45 -7.57
N GLN A 21 6.39 0.83 -8.34
CA GLN A 21 5.54 -0.24 -7.83
C GLN A 21 6.37 -1.47 -7.45
N ASP A 22 7.28 -1.92 -8.32
CA ASP A 22 8.15 -3.08 -8.07
C ASP A 22 9.04 -2.83 -6.83
N ALA A 23 9.51 -1.59 -6.64
CA ALA A 23 10.27 -1.19 -5.46
C ALA A 23 9.44 -1.23 -4.16
N LEU A 24 8.14 -0.91 -4.19
CA LEU A 24 7.33 -0.74 -2.98
C LEU A 24 6.42 -1.94 -2.65
N LEU A 25 5.94 -2.66 -3.65
CA LEU A 25 5.10 -3.85 -3.48
C LEU A 25 5.85 -4.96 -2.76
N GLY A 26 5.17 -5.65 -1.86
CA GLY A 26 5.75 -6.75 -1.08
C GLY A 26 5.36 -6.68 0.40
N ILE A 27 6.14 -7.36 1.22
CA ILE A 27 5.99 -7.35 2.68
C ILE A 27 7.02 -6.41 3.29
N TRP A 28 6.58 -5.62 4.25
CA TRP A 28 7.39 -4.70 5.03
C TRP A 28 7.27 -5.05 6.51
N GLU A 29 8.34 -4.85 7.26
CA GLU A 29 8.31 -4.85 8.72
C GLU A 29 8.20 -3.40 9.19
N TYR A 30 7.23 -3.12 10.06
CA TYR A 30 7.05 -1.80 10.65
C TYR A 30 6.54 -1.95 12.09
N ARG A 31 7.35 -1.49 13.06
CA ARG A 31 7.05 -1.57 14.49
C ARG A 31 6.79 -3.01 14.98
N GLY A 32 7.50 -3.99 14.43
CA GLY A 32 7.33 -5.41 14.75
C GLY A 32 6.13 -6.08 14.09
N GLU A 33 5.42 -5.40 13.20
CA GLU A 33 4.26 -5.93 12.48
C GLU A 33 4.58 -6.13 10.98
N MET A 34 4.05 -7.20 10.40
CA MET A 34 4.14 -7.45 8.96
C MET A 34 3.06 -6.68 8.22
N ILE A 35 3.49 -5.80 7.32
CA ILE A 35 2.63 -4.94 6.53
C ILE A 35 2.74 -5.33 5.06
N ARG A 36 1.60 -5.62 4.43
CA ARG A 36 1.52 -5.95 3.01
C ARG A 36 1.22 -4.70 2.19
N PHE A 37 2.11 -4.40 1.27
CA PHE A 37 1.93 -3.36 0.26
C PHE A 37 1.31 -3.95 -1.01
N LEU A 38 0.23 -3.33 -1.49
CA LEU A 38 -0.56 -3.74 -2.65
C LEU A 38 -0.95 -2.52 -3.50
N THR A 39 -1.37 -2.76 -4.73
CA THR A 39 -2.03 -1.76 -5.57
C THR A 39 -3.53 -2.04 -5.63
N GLU A 40 -4.36 -1.02 -5.45
CA GLU A 40 -5.80 -1.09 -5.72
C GLU A 40 -6.03 -1.38 -7.23
N PRO A 41 -6.80 -2.41 -7.61
CA PRO A 41 -6.94 -2.83 -9.00
C PRO A 41 -7.47 -1.74 -9.95
N ASP A 42 -8.44 -0.96 -9.48
CA ASP A 42 -9.15 0.01 -10.33
C ASP A 42 -8.42 1.35 -10.46
N THR A 43 -7.52 1.67 -9.51
CA THR A 43 -6.91 3.00 -9.39
C THR A 43 -5.39 2.99 -9.51
N GLY A 44 -4.75 1.82 -9.33
CA GLY A 44 -3.29 1.69 -9.25
C GLY A 44 -2.68 2.36 -8.01
N VAL A 45 -3.50 2.79 -7.05
CA VAL A 45 -3.05 3.46 -5.83
C VAL A 45 -2.42 2.45 -4.89
N LEU A 46 -1.26 2.83 -4.34
CA LEU A 46 -0.55 2.02 -3.36
C LEU A 46 -1.26 2.05 -2.00
N VAL A 47 -1.45 0.87 -1.42
CA VAL A 47 -2.10 0.67 -0.12
C VAL A 47 -1.28 -0.28 0.74
N ALA A 48 -1.36 -0.09 2.06
CA ALA A 48 -0.65 -0.87 3.04
C ALA A 48 -1.64 -1.46 4.04
N PHE A 49 -1.55 -2.76 4.30
CA PHE A 49 -2.42 -3.46 5.24
C PHE A 49 -1.61 -4.24 6.27
N SER A 50 -2.03 -4.23 7.52
CA SER A 50 -1.49 -5.16 8.52
C SER A 50 -1.88 -6.61 8.24
N SER A 51 -1.26 -7.54 8.98
CA SER A 51 -1.66 -8.96 9.00
C SER A 51 -3.13 -9.16 9.39
N GLU A 52 -3.66 -8.30 10.26
CA GLU A 52 -5.07 -8.29 10.69
C GLU A 52 -6.01 -7.62 9.67
N GLY A 53 -5.48 -7.08 8.57
CA GLY A 53 -6.26 -6.45 7.51
C GLY A 53 -6.62 -4.97 7.75
N TYR A 54 -6.01 -4.30 8.75
CA TYR A 54 -6.21 -2.87 8.96
C TYR A 54 -5.41 -2.05 7.97
N ARG A 55 -6.02 -1.00 7.38
CA ARG A 55 -5.34 -0.09 6.47
C ARG A 55 -4.38 0.83 7.24
N ILE A 56 -3.13 0.85 6.83
CA ILE A 56 -2.07 1.69 7.40
C ILE A 56 -1.70 2.78 6.40
N ASN A 57 -1.27 3.94 6.90
CA ASN A 57 -0.71 5.00 6.05
C ASN A 57 0.59 4.50 5.38
N PRO A 58 0.63 4.34 4.05
CA PRO A 58 1.79 3.80 3.35
C PRO A 58 3.06 4.63 3.56
N ILE A 59 2.94 5.97 3.64
CA ILE A 59 4.09 6.86 3.83
C ILE A 59 4.81 6.56 5.14
N ARG A 60 4.06 6.26 6.21
CA ARG A 60 4.67 5.95 7.52
C ARG A 60 5.48 4.66 7.49
N VAL A 61 5.01 3.67 6.73
CA VAL A 61 5.69 2.38 6.60
C VAL A 61 6.92 2.52 5.71
N ILE A 62 6.82 3.25 4.59
CA ILE A 62 7.98 3.51 3.73
C ILE A 62 9.06 4.31 4.46
N SER A 63 8.68 5.30 5.26
CA SER A 63 9.63 6.19 5.93
C SER A 63 10.26 5.60 7.20
N GLY A 64 9.69 4.54 7.77
CA GLY A 64 10.11 4.02 9.08
C GLY A 64 10.11 2.51 9.22
N GLY A 65 9.77 1.78 8.15
CA GLY A 65 9.83 0.33 8.08
C GLY A 65 10.91 -0.13 7.12
N SER A 66 11.05 -1.44 7.00
CA SER A 66 12.01 -2.07 6.09
C SER A 66 11.28 -3.06 5.18
N LYS A 67 11.55 -2.99 3.88
CA LYS A 67 11.06 -4.01 2.93
C LYS A 67 11.75 -5.33 3.20
N MET A 68 10.99 -6.40 3.22
CA MET A 68 11.52 -7.77 3.37
C MET A 68 11.82 -8.32 1.98
N ASP A 69 13.09 -8.60 1.69
CA ASP A 69 13.51 -9.17 0.41
C ASP A 69 13.08 -10.64 0.26
N ASN A 70 12.97 -11.37 1.38
CA ASN A 70 12.47 -12.74 1.47
C ASN A 70 11.37 -12.80 2.54
N PRO A 71 10.09 -12.60 2.19
CA PRO A 71 9.01 -12.82 3.14
C PRO A 71 9.04 -14.30 3.59
N PRO A 72 8.78 -14.61 4.87
CA PRO A 72 8.77 -15.98 5.34
C PRO A 72 7.80 -16.80 4.50
N GLU A 73 8.27 -17.91 3.92
CA GLU A 73 7.41 -18.89 3.27
C GLU A 73 6.40 -19.36 4.31
N LYS A 74 5.11 -19.33 3.95
CA LYS A 74 4.09 -19.98 4.76
C LYS A 74 4.36 -21.47 4.73
N ASP A 75 4.76 -22.04 5.87
CA ASP A 75 4.63 -23.48 6.15
C ASP A 75 3.17 -23.94 6.06
#